data_AF-A0A161SSM8-F1
#
_entry.id   AF-A0A161SSM8-F1
#
_cell.length_a   1.000
_cell.length_b   1.000
_cell.length_c   1.000
_cell.angle_alpha   90.00
_cell.angle_beta   90.00
_cell.angle_gamma   90.00
#
_symmetry.space_group_name_H-M   'P 1'
#
loop_
_entity.id
_entity.type
_entity.pdbx_description
1 polymer ?
#
loop_
_entity_poly.entity_id
_entity_poly.type
_entity_poly.pdbx_seq_one_letter_code
_entity_poly.pdbx_strand_id
1 'polypeptide(L)'
;MRSRYSAFALRDGDHLLRTWHPATRPVRLELDDQLFWEGLTVDAVEGGAPGDRRGIVAFRARWRDAADGSRGELVERSRFRSDGARWWYLDGQSESVSNR
;
A
#
# COMPACT_ATOMS: atom_id res chain seq x y z
N MET A 1 2.37 -3.27 6.18
CA MET A 1 2.58 -2.52 4.91
C MET A 1 3.49 -3.24 3.90
N ARG A 2 4.73 -3.62 4.24
CA ARG A 2 5.67 -4.27 3.29
C ARG A 2 5.07 -5.44 2.49
N SER A 3 4.31 -6.33 3.14
CA SER A 3 3.60 -7.43 2.47
C SER A 3 2.61 -6.95 1.40
N ARG A 4 1.88 -5.85 1.65
CA ARG A 4 0.95 -5.26 0.67
C ARG A 4 1.71 -4.65 -0.51
N TYR A 5 2.82 -3.96 -0.26
CA TYR A 5 3.68 -3.49 -1.35
C TYR A 5 4.17 -4.63 -2.24
N SER A 6 4.64 -5.74 -1.66
CA SER A 6 5.03 -6.92 -2.45
C SER A 6 3.86 -7.48 -3.25
N ALA A 7 2.65 -7.50 -2.69
CA ALA A 7 1.47 -7.91 -3.43
C ALA A 7 1.13 -6.98 -4.60
N PHE A 8 1.31 -5.65 -4.47
CA PHE A 8 1.21 -4.73 -5.60
C PHE A 8 2.29 -5.01 -6.67
N ALA A 9 3.54 -5.18 -6.25
CA ALA A 9 4.66 -5.48 -7.15
C ALA A 9 4.50 -6.81 -7.91
N LEU A 10 3.89 -7.80 -7.26
CA LEU A 10 3.62 -9.14 -7.83
C LEU A 10 2.25 -9.26 -8.48
N ARG A 11 1.43 -8.20 -8.45
CA ARG A 11 0.03 -8.19 -8.92
C ARG A 11 -0.86 -9.23 -8.24
N ASP A 12 -0.57 -9.54 -6.97
CA ASP A 12 -1.38 -10.44 -6.13
C ASP A 12 -2.57 -9.67 -5.52
N GLY A 13 -3.58 -9.44 -6.36
CA GLY A 13 -4.83 -8.78 -5.97
C GLY A 13 -5.57 -9.51 -4.83
N ASP A 14 -5.49 -10.83 -4.79
CA ASP A 14 -6.13 -11.62 -3.74
C ASP A 14 -5.50 -11.37 -2.38
N HIS A 15 -4.17 -11.26 -2.29
CA HIS A 15 -3.51 -10.88 -1.04
C HIS A 15 -3.93 -9.48 -0.58
N LEU A 16 -4.04 -8.53 -1.52
CA LEU A 16 -4.49 -7.17 -1.21
C LEU A 16 -5.92 -7.16 -0.66
N LEU A 17 -6.84 -7.92 -1.27
CA LEU A 17 -8.22 -8.08 -0.82
C LEU A 17 -8.32 -8.85 0.49
N ARG A 18 -7.52 -9.91 0.68
CA ARG A 18 -7.48 -10.68 1.92
C ARG A 18 -6.98 -9.83 3.08
N THR A 19 -6.04 -8.92 2.86
CA THR A 19 -5.42 -8.05 3.89
C THR A 19 -6.16 -6.72 4.14
N TRP A 20 -7.20 -6.42 3.35
CA TRP A 20 -8.05 -5.24 3.51
C TRP A 20 -9.16 -5.48 4.53
N HIS A 21 -9.40 -4.49 5.38
CA HIS A 21 -10.50 -4.53 6.33
C HIS A 21 -11.85 -4.64 5.60
N PRO A 22 -12.75 -5.59 5.99
CA PRO A 22 -13.99 -5.83 5.26
C PRO A 22 -14.89 -4.61 5.09
N ALA A 23 -14.91 -3.70 6.07
CA ALA A 23 -15.76 -2.51 6.04
C ALA A 23 -15.36 -1.47 4.99
N THR A 24 -14.12 -1.47 4.51
CA THR A 24 -13.60 -0.49 3.54
C THR A 24 -13.02 -1.15 2.29
N ARG A 25 -13.10 -2.48 2.20
CA ARG A 25 -12.56 -3.25 1.08
C ARG A 25 -13.42 -2.99 -0.17
N PRO A 26 -12.81 -2.62 -1.31
CA PRO A 26 -13.55 -2.46 -2.55
C PRO A 26 -14.05 -3.83 -3.06
N VAL A 27 -15.14 -3.81 -3.83
CA VAL A 27 -15.72 -5.03 -4.44
C VAL A 27 -14.80 -5.61 -5.51
N ARG A 28 -14.10 -4.74 -6.24
CA ARG A 28 -13.11 -5.09 -7.26
C ARG A 28 -11.85 -4.27 -7.06
N LEU A 29 -10.71 -4.91 -7.24
CA LEU A 29 -9.40 -4.27 -7.25
C LEU A 29 -8.80 -4.47 -8.64
N GLU A 30 -8.54 -3.37 -9.33
CA GLU A 30 -7.85 -3.39 -10.61
C GLU A 30 -6.40 -2.95 -10.37
N LEU A 31 -5.46 -3.75 -10.85
CA LEU A 31 -4.03 -3.47 -10.78
C LEU A 31 -3.55 -3.16 -12.18
N ASP A 32 -2.85 -2.04 -12.31
CA ASP A 32 -2.26 -1.62 -13.56
C ASP A 32 -1.08 -2.54 -13.92
N ASP A 33 -1.15 -3.15 -15.10
CA ASP A 33 -0.13 -4.08 -15.61
C ASP A 33 1.02 -3.38 -16.36
N GLN A 34 0.91 -2.07 -16.57
CA GLN A 34 1.97 -1.21 -17.09
C GLN A 34 2.78 -0.56 -15.96
N LEU A 35 2.23 -0.50 -14.75
CA LEU A 35 2.91 0.06 -13.59
C LEU A 35 3.86 -0.98 -12.93
N PHE A 36 5.15 -0.64 -12.89
CA PHE A 36 6.19 -1.44 -12.24
C PHE A 36 6.71 -0.75 -10.99
N TRP A 37 6.62 -1.43 -9.85
CA TRP A 37 7.12 -0.92 -8.56
C TRP A 37 8.62 -1.20 -8.42
N GLU A 38 9.43 -0.14 -8.30
CA GLU A 38 10.89 -0.21 -8.27
C GLU A 38 11.48 -0.15 -6.85
N GLY A 39 10.71 0.28 -5.85
CA GLY A 39 11.18 0.28 -4.46
C GLY A 39 10.18 0.86 -3.47
N LEU A 40 10.36 0.49 -2.20
CA LEU A 40 9.58 0.96 -1.07
C LEU A 40 10.50 1.56 0.00
N THR A 41 10.19 2.77 0.43
CA THR A 41 10.79 3.43 1.60
C THR A 41 9.69 3.64 2.65
N VAL A 42 9.90 3.17 3.87
CA VAL A 42 8.98 3.48 4.99
C VAL A 42 9.58 4.66 5.74
N ASP A 43 8.85 5.78 5.76
CA ASP A 43 9.32 7.02 6.37
C ASP A 43 8.95 7.10 7.85
N ALA A 44 7.75 6.64 8.22
CA ALA A 44 7.30 6.61 9.60
C ALA A 44 6.33 5.46 9.88
N VAL A 45 6.37 4.98 11.12
CA VAL A 45 5.39 4.06 11.68
C VAL A 45 4.92 4.63 13.01
N GLU A 46 3.61 4.77 13.17
CA GLU A 46 2.98 5.24 14.41
C GLU A 46 2.03 4.16 14.92
N GLY A 47 2.19 3.76 16.18
CA GLY A 47 1.54 2.57 16.71
C GLY A 47 2.01 1.30 15.99
N GLY A 48 1.19 0.25 16.00
CA GLY A 48 1.57 -1.03 15.38
C GLY A 48 2.34 -1.98 16.30
N ALA A 49 2.56 -1.58 17.56
CA ALA A 49 3.22 -2.41 18.56
C ALA A 49 2.26 -3.50 19.09
N PRO A 50 2.78 -4.55 19.75
CA PRO A 50 1.94 -5.52 20.44
C PRO A 50 0.98 -4.84 21.43
N GLY A 51 -0.31 -5.14 21.32
CA GLY A 51 -1.37 -4.52 22.13
C GLY A 51 -2.04 -3.30 21.49
N ASP A 52 -1.43 -2.68 20.48
CA ASP A 52 -2.07 -1.60 19.75
C ASP A 52 -3.23 -2.09 18.88
N ARG A 53 -4.28 -1.28 18.81
CA ARG A 53 -5.45 -1.53 17.95
C ARG A 53 -5.46 -0.70 16.68
N ARG A 54 -4.58 0.30 16.59
CA ARG A 54 -4.48 1.24 15.47
C ARG A 54 -3.02 1.47 15.14
N GLY A 55 -2.73 1.66 13.87
CA GLY A 55 -1.39 1.97 13.40
C GLY A 55 -1.45 2.77 12.12
N ILE A 56 -0.40 3.55 11.86
CA ILE A 56 -0.22 4.30 10.63
C ILE A 56 1.16 3.98 10.06
N VAL A 57 1.23 3.86 8.74
CA VAL A 57 2.50 3.73 8.03
C VAL A 57 2.55 4.80 6.94
N ALA A 58 3.49 5.73 7.06
CA ALA A 58 3.83 6.67 6.01
C ALA A 58 4.98 6.08 5.17
N PHE A 59 4.81 6.04 3.87
CA PHE A 59 5.79 5.44 2.97
C PHE A 59 5.80 6.14 1.62
N ARG A 60 6.89 5.87 0.89
CA ARG A 60 7.08 6.23 -0.50
C ARG A 60 7.35 5.00 -1.33
N ALA A 61 6.69 4.88 -2.48
CA ALA A 61 6.87 3.78 -3.40
C ALA A 61 7.19 4.31 -4.80
N ARG A 62 8.38 3.98 -5.30
CA ARG A 62 8.81 4.38 -6.65
C ARG A 62 8.20 3.45 -7.68
N TRP A 63 7.79 4.02 -8.80
CA TRP A 63 7.20 3.29 -9.91
C TRP A 63 7.75 3.78 -11.26
N ARG A 64 7.60 2.92 -12.25
CA ARG A 64 7.85 3.20 -13.66
C ARG A 64 6.68 2.69 -14.49
N ASP A 65 6.18 3.51 -15.40
CA ASP A 65 5.18 3.12 -16.38
C ASP A 65 5.87 2.56 -17.63
N ALA A 66 5.47 1.36 -18.08
CA ALA A 66 6.04 0.73 -19.27
C ALA A 66 5.45 1.24 -20.58
N ALA A 67 4.27 1.88 -20.56
CA ALA A 67 3.62 2.41 -21.75
C ALA A 67 4.35 3.66 -22.28
N ASP A 68 4.79 4.55 -21.39
CA ASP A 68 5.46 5.80 -21.77
C ASP A 68 6.87 5.97 -21.19
N GLY A 69 7.32 5.05 -20.32
CA GLY A 69 8.63 5.10 -19.68
C GLY A 69 8.72 6.10 -18.51
N SER A 70 7.61 6.77 -18.16
CA SER A 70 7.57 7.75 -17.08
C SER A 70 7.90 7.11 -15.73
N ARG A 71 8.41 7.93 -14.83
CA ARG A 71 8.75 7.52 -13.46
C ARG A 71 8.11 8.46 -12.46
N GLY A 72 7.90 7.94 -11.28
CA GLY A 72 7.39 8.75 -10.18
C GLY A 72 7.50 8.05 -8.85
N GLU A 73 6.96 8.73 -7.85
CA GLU A 73 6.87 8.27 -6.49
C GLU A 73 5.44 8.46 -5.99
N LEU A 74 4.87 7.39 -5.46
CA LEU A 74 3.66 7.43 -4.66
C LEU A 74 4.06 7.73 -3.22
N VAL A 75 3.57 8.84 -2.66
CA VAL A 75 3.65 9.15 -1.23
C VAL A 75 2.32 8.79 -0.60
N GLU A 76 2.29 7.91 0.38
CA GLU A 76 1.04 7.52 1.05
C GLU A 76 1.19 7.42 2.56
N ARG A 77 0.12 7.84 3.26
CA ARG A 77 -0.09 7.59 4.68
C ARG A 77 -1.26 6.63 4.86
N SER A 78 -0.95 5.36 5.12
CA SER A 78 -1.94 4.29 5.27
C SER A 78 -2.32 4.07 6.73
N ARG A 79 -3.62 3.86 6.99
CA ARG A 79 -4.16 3.49 8.30
C ARG A 79 -4.41 1.99 8.39
N PHE A 80 -4.09 1.43 9.55
CA PHE A 80 -4.28 0.03 9.87
C PHE A 80 -5.06 -0.12 11.19
N ARG A 81 -5.82 -1.21 11.28
CA ARG A 81 -6.52 -1.64 12.50
C ARG A 81 -6.13 -3.07 12.84
N SER A 82 -5.93 -3.32 14.12
CA SER A 82 -5.71 -4.67 14.65
C SER A 82 -6.96 -5.16 15.38
N ASP A 83 -7.26 -6.44 15.22
CA ASP A 83 -8.22 -7.17 16.06
C ASP A 83 -7.54 -7.95 17.21
N GLY A 84 -6.22 -7.80 17.36
CA GLY A 84 -5.39 -8.48 18.35
C GLY A 84 -4.65 -9.70 17.81
N ALA A 85 -5.15 -10.35 16.75
CA ALA A 85 -4.44 -11.45 16.08
C ALA A 85 -3.74 -10.95 14.81
N ARG A 86 -4.29 -9.91 14.17
CA ARG A 86 -3.90 -9.53 12.83
C ARG A 86 -4.14 -8.05 12.56
N TRP A 87 -3.27 -7.48 11.72
CA TRP A 87 -3.43 -6.14 11.15
C TRP A 87 -4.20 -6.16 9.81
N TRP A 88 -5.09 -5.19 9.66
CA TRP A 88 -5.93 -4.96 8.49
C TRP A 88 -5.67 -3.56 7.95
N TYR A 89 -5.47 -3.45 6.64
CA TYR A 89 -5.45 -2.14 5.97
C TYR A 89 -6.87 -1.57 5.97
N LEU A 90 -7.03 -0.34 6.46
CA LEU A 90 -8.32 0.36 6.44
C LEU A 90 -8.44 1.16 5.14
N ASP A 91 -7.58 2.16 5.00
CA ASP A 91 -7.49 3.07 3.86
C ASP A 91 -6.16 3.82 3.93
N GLY A 92 -5.94 4.72 2.98
CA GLY A 92 -4.77 5.57 2.94
C GLY A 92 -5.05 6.83 2.14
N GLN A 93 -4.26 7.86 2.41
CA GLN A 93 -4.25 9.08 1.62
C GLN A 93 -2.95 9.08 0.82
N SER A 94 -3.10 9.07 -0.50
CA SER A 94 -2.00 8.98 -1.45
C SER A 94 -1.92 10.23 -2.32
N GLU A 95 -0.68 10.64 -2.59
CA GLU A 95 -0.31 11.67 -3.54
C GLU A 95 0.77 11.08 -4.46
N SER A 96 0.65 11.30 -5.76
CA SER A 96 1.64 10.82 -6.74
C SER A 96 2.40 12.00 -7.32
N VAL A 97 3.72 11.96 -7.23
CA VAL A 97 4.62 12.94 -7.85
C VAL A 97 5.34 12.25 -9.00
N SER A 98 5.11 12.70 -10.24
CA SER A 98 5.81 12.20 -11.42
C SER A 98 6.94 13.15 -11.81
N ASN A 99 8.12 12.58 -12.07
CA ASN A 99 9.24 13.32 -12.65
C ASN A 99 9.26 13.01 -14.14
N ARG A 100 9.04 14.05 -14.95
CA ARG A 100 9.08 13.97 -16.41
C ARG A 100 10.52 14.01 -16.94
#